data_AF-C7LYH9-F1
#
_entry.id   AF-C7LYH9-F1
#
_cell.length_a   1.000
_cell.length_b   1.000
_cell.length_c   1.000
_cell.angle_alpha   90.00
_cell.angle_beta   90.00
_cell.angle_gamma   90.00
#
_symmetry.space_group_name_H-M   'P 1'
#
loop_
_entity.id
_entity.type
_entity.pdbx_description
1 polymer ?
#
loop_
_entity_poly.entity_id
_entity_poly.type
_entity_poly.pdbx_seq_one_letter_code
_entity_poly.pdbx_strand_id
1 'polypeptide(L)' 'MIGFVVRNWFRDSLETMFVIAIGGMVTSVLRQARRGNLPIYRCEACGGVTSRAYAVCRHCGAPVRS' A
#
# COMPACT_ATOMS: atom_id res chain seq x y z
N MET A 1 -14.92 32.30 29.49
CA MET A 1 -14.15 31.07 29.81
C MET A 1 -14.73 29.80 29.19
N ILE A 2 -16.05 29.63 29.09
CA ILE A 2 -16.69 28.39 28.59
C ILE A 2 -16.32 28.08 27.11
N GLY A 3 -16.24 29.10 26.25
CA GLY A 3 -15.86 28.93 24.84
C GLY A 3 -14.39 28.57 24.56
N PHE A 4 -13.49 28.75 25.53
CA PHE A 4 -12.08 28.32 25.40
C PHE A 4 -11.95 26.83 25.71
N VAL A 5 -12.67 26.34 26.72
CA VAL A 5 -12.75 24.92 27.09
C VAL A 5 -13.39 24.11 25.96
N VAL A 6 -14.52 24.56 25.40
CA VAL A 6 -15.21 23.87 24.29
C VAL A 6 -14.34 23.81 23.02
N ARG A 7 -13.62 24.88 22.70
CA ARG A 7 -12.74 24.95 21.53
C ARG A 7 -11.49 24.08 21.67
N ASN A 8 -10.99 23.92 22.89
CA ASN A 8 -9.87 23.04 23.20
C ASN A 8 -10.27 21.55 23.12
N TRP A 9 -11.42 21.19 23.71
CA TRP A 9 -11.96 19.82 23.70
C TRP A 9 -12.28 19.29 22.29
N PHE A 10 -12.84 20.15 21.43
CA PHE A 10 -13.18 19.77 20.06
C PHE A 10 -11.94 19.52 19.18
N ARG A 11 -10.87 20.29 19.42
CA ARG A 11 -9.60 20.16 18.70
C ARG A 11 -8.86 18.89 19.12
N ASP A 12 -8.88 18.58 20.42
CA ASP A 12 -8.29 17.37 21.01
C ASP A 12 -9.00 16.08 20.50
N SER A 13 -10.33 16.13 20.39
CA SER A 13 -11.11 15.02 19.83
C SER A 13 -10.80 14.78 18.33
N LEU A 14 -10.64 15.85 17.55
CA LEU A 14 -10.27 15.77 16.14
C LEU A 14 -8.85 15.21 15.95
N GLU A 15 -7.90 15.65 16.77
CA GLU A 15 -6.53 15.16 16.75
C GLU A 15 -6.46 13.66 17.08
N THR A 16 -7.20 13.23 18.09
CA THR A 16 -7.30 11.81 18.49
C THR A 16 -7.89 10.95 17.36
N MET A 17 -8.95 11.42 16.69
CA MET A 17 -9.53 10.74 15.52
C MET A 17 -8.53 10.65 14.36
N PHE A 18 -7.75 11.70 14.12
CA PHE A 18 -6.75 11.74 13.06
C PHE A 18 -5.61 10.76 13.33
N VAL A 19 -5.14 10.66 14.57
CA VAL A 19 -4.11 9.69 15.00
C VAL A 19 -4.60 8.25 14.82
N ILE A 20 -5.85 7.94 15.20
CA ILE A 20 -6.43 6.61 15.00
C ILE A 20 -6.55 6.28 13.50
N ALA A 21 -6.98 7.24 12.69
CA ALA A 21 -7.08 7.07 11.24
C ALA A 21 -5.70 6.81 10.59
N ILE A 22 -4.68 7.60 10.93
CA ILE A 22 -3.30 7.39 10.46
C ILE A 22 -2.78 6.03 10.93
N GLY A 23 -2.98 5.68 12.20
CA GLY A 23 -2.58 4.39 12.75
C GLY A 23 -3.22 3.20 12.00
N GLY A 24 -4.51 3.31 11.66
CA GLY A 24 -5.21 2.32 10.83
C GLY A 24 -4.64 2.18 9.42
N MET A 25 -4.26 3.28 8.78
CA MET A 25 -3.62 3.26 7.46
C MET A 25 -2.22 2.64 7.51
N VAL A 26 -1.38 3.05 8.47
CA VAL A 26 -0.02 2.53 8.64
C VAL A 26 -0.04 1.03 8.90
N THR A 27 -0.92 0.57 9.80
CA THR A 27 -1.06 -0.88 10.07
C THR A 27 -1.56 -1.66 8.86
N SER A 28 -2.45 -1.09 8.06
CA SER A 28 -2.93 -1.70 6.81
C SER A 28 -1.81 -1.84 5.78
N VAL A 29 -0.98 -0.80 5.58
CA VAL A 29 0.20 -0.83 4.71
C VAL A 29 1.20 -1.88 5.18
N LEU A 30 1.52 -1.92 6.48
CA LEU A 30 2.43 -2.92 7.05
C LEU A 30 1.88 -4.35 6.89
N ARG A 31 0.58 -4.55 7.06
CA ARG A 31 -0.06 -5.86 6.87
C ARG A 31 -0.03 -6.30 5.41
N GLN A 32 -0.19 -5.36 4.48
CA GLN A 32 -0.10 -5.62 3.05
C GLN A 32 1.33 -5.91 2.61
N ALA A 33 2.32 -5.16 3.12
CA ALA A 33 3.73 -5.44 2.89
C ALA A 33 4.15 -6.82 3.44
N ARG A 34 3.72 -7.17 4.67
CA ARG A 34 3.97 -8.49 5.26
C ARG A 34 3.32 -9.65 4.49
N ARG A 35 2.21 -9.41 3.79
CA ARG A 35 1.56 -10.45 2.96
C ARG A 35 2.36 -10.80 1.71
N GLY A 36 3.45 -10.10 1.39
CA GLY A 36 4.33 -10.45 0.27
C GLY A 36 3.62 -10.44 -1.09
N ASN A 37 2.45 -9.78 -1.19
CA ASN A 37 1.59 -9.83 -2.36
C ASN A 37 2.04 -8.82 -3.43
N LEU A 38 3.35 -8.73 -3.64
CA LEU A 38 3.89 -8.24 -4.90
C LEU A 38 3.85 -9.46 -5.82
N PRO A 39 2.90 -9.55 -6.78
CA PRO A 39 2.87 -10.67 -7.69
C PRO A 39 4.10 -10.54 -8.60
N ILE A 40 5.19 -11.18 -8.18
CA ILE A 40 6.42 -11.33 -8.95
C ILE A 40 6.11 -12.38 -10.01
N TYR A 41 5.71 -11.93 -11.20
CA TYR A 41 5.52 -12.84 -12.32
C TYR A 41 6.90 -13.28 -12.82
N ARG A 42 7.07 -14.57 -13.08
CA ARG A 42 8.29 -15.11 -13.71
C ARG A 42 7.96 -15.49 -15.14
N CYS A 43 8.84 -15.15 -16.06
CA CYS A 43 8.72 -15.59 -17.44
C CYS A 43 9.03 -17.09 -17.52
N GLU A 44 8.11 -17.90 -18.04
CA GLU A 44 8.32 -19.35 -18.19
C GLU A 44 9.46 -19.69 -19.17
N ALA A 45 9.75 -18.81 -20.12
CA ALA A 45 10.79 -19.05 -21.13
C ALA A 45 12.23 -18.86 -20.61
N CYS A 46 12.46 -17.99 -19.61
CA CYS A 46 13.81 -17.65 -19.15
C CYS A 46 13.97 -17.61 -17.63
N GLY A 47 12.88 -17.78 -16.87
CA GLY A 47 12.88 -17.66 -15.41
C GLY A 47 13.07 -16.24 -14.88
N GLY A 48 13.22 -15.25 -15.75
CA GLY A 48 13.42 -13.84 -15.39
C GLY A 48 12.20 -13.24 -14.69
N VAL A 49 12.46 -12.38 -13.70
CA VAL A 49 11.42 -11.62 -13.01
C VAL A 49 10.85 -10.57 -13.97
N THR A 50 9.55 -10.64 -14.25
CA THR A 50 8.84 -9.71 -15.13
C THR A 50 7.54 -9.24 -14.47
N SER A 51 7.08 -8.03 -14.78
CA SER A 51 5.78 -7.55 -14.31
C SER A 51 4.70 -7.93 -15.32
N ARG A 52 3.53 -8.43 -14.88
CA ARG A 52 2.36 -8.76 -15.75
C ARG A 52 1.90 -7.60 -16.64
N ALA A 53 2.30 -6.37 -16.34
CA ALA A 53 1.98 -5.19 -17.14
C ALA A 53 2.63 -5.20 -18.53
N TYR A 54 3.70 -5.96 -18.76
CA TYR A 54 4.37 -6.00 -20.05
C TYR A 54 3.82 -7.14 -20.90
N ALA A 55 3.56 -6.91 -22.19
CA ALA A 55 3.14 -7.97 -23.13
C ALA A 55 4.31 -8.87 -23.57
N VAL A 56 5.54 -8.43 -23.34
CA VAL A 56 6.80 -9.10 -23.71
C VAL A 56 7.78 -9.06 -22.55
N CYS A 57 8.54 -10.15 -22.35
CA CYS A 57 9.58 -10.19 -21.34
C CYS A 57 10.78 -9.33 -21.77
N ARG A 58 11.20 -8.37 -20.94
CA ARG A 58 12.36 -7.49 -21.22
C ARG A 58 13.70 -8.23 -21.31
N HIS A 59 13.80 -9.43 -20.74
CA HIS A 59 15.05 -10.20 -20.70
C HIS A 59 15.27 -11.07 -21.94
N CYS A 60 14.21 -11.77 -22.41
CA CYS A 60 14.32 -12.72 -23.51
C CYS A 60 13.52 -12.32 -24.75
N GLY A 61 12.71 -11.27 -24.68
CA GLY A 61 11.84 -10.85 -25.79
C GLY A 61 10.64 -11.78 -26.06
N ALA A 62 10.50 -12.87 -25.30
CA ALA A 62 9.38 -13.79 -25.47
C ALA A 62 8.04 -13.12 -25.09
N PRO A 63 6.95 -13.43 -25.82
CA PRO A 63 5.63 -12.97 -25.43
C PRO A 63 5.26 -13.58 -24.08
N VAL A 64 4.79 -12.77 -23.13
CA VAL A 64 4.14 -13.29 -21.91
C VAL A 64 2.68 -13.61 -22.25
N ARG A 65 2.51 -14.66 -23.04
CA ARG A 65 1.25 -15.39 -23.26
C ARG A 65 1.57 -16.84 -22.92
N SER A 66 0.85 -17.53 -22.04
CA SER A 66 -0.60 -17.54 -21.81
C SER A 66 -0.97 -17.60 -20.33
#